data_AF-A0A3D0SUP3-F1
#
_entry.id   AF-A0A3D0SUP3-F1
#
_cell.length_a   1.000
_cell.length_b   1.000
_cell.length_c   1.000
_cell.angle_alpha   90.00
_cell.angle_beta   90.00
_cell.angle_gamma   90.00
#
_symmetry.space_group_name_H-M   'P 1'
#
loop_
_entity.id
_entity.type
_entity.pdbx_description
1 polymer ?
#
loop_
_entity_poly.entity_id
_entity_poly.type
_entity_poly.pdbx_seq_one_letter_code
_entity_poly.pdbx_strand_id
1 'polypeptide(L)'
;MEVTAEPAIRWLGGQFRYPEAAKLAQQAMACLDRHQVEIPLALLRVAGEACVQVGDTPTARGAYQRALGRLDDLQTQGQTPDTEDHAYLLAVHGRLLIQDGEPDRALEFLEQAKQLLSTDQRFRREHSIVLGDIARI
;
A
#
# COMPACT_ATOMS: atom_id res chain seq x y z
N MET A 1 7.90 -19.57 -5.75
CA MET A 1 6.46 -19.59 -5.39
C MET A 1 5.91 -18.17 -5.23
N GLU A 2 6.43 -17.18 -5.98
CA GLU A 2 6.12 -15.75 -5.76
C GLU A 2 4.86 -15.26 -6.50
N VAL A 3 4.19 -16.10 -7.31
CA VAL A 3 3.21 -15.63 -8.29
C VAL A 3 1.74 -15.83 -7.85
N THR A 4 1.45 -16.43 -6.69
CA THR A 4 0.06 -16.85 -6.38
C THR A 4 -0.68 -16.03 -5.33
N ALA A 5 0.01 -15.45 -4.34
CA ALA A 5 -0.68 -14.83 -3.22
C ALA A 5 -1.30 -13.48 -3.57
N GLU A 6 -0.54 -12.56 -4.16
CA GLU A 6 -1.01 -11.20 -4.46
C GLU A 6 -2.23 -11.18 -5.40
N PRO A 7 -2.22 -11.87 -6.56
CA PRO A 7 -3.40 -11.94 -7.42
C PRO A 7 -4.60 -12.61 -6.75
N ALA A 8 -4.39 -13.63 -5.91
CA ALA A 8 -5.46 -14.32 -5.20
C ALA A 8 -6.09 -13.42 -4.12
N ILE A 9 -5.29 -12.64 -3.39
CA ILE A 9 -5.80 -11.66 -2.41
C ILE A 9 -6.66 -10.60 -3.12
N ARG A 10 -6.18 -10.05 -4.25
CA ARG A 10 -6.95 -9.09 -5.06
C ARG A 10 -8.25 -9.70 -5.55
N TRP A 11 -8.22 -10.94 -6.06
CA TRP A 11 -9.41 -11.63 -6.52
C TRP A 11 -10.44 -11.82 -5.38
N LEU A 12 -10.01 -12.29 -4.21
CA LEU A 12 -10.89 -12.43 -3.03
C LEU A 12 -11.51 -11.09 -2.62
N GLY A 13 -10.71 -10.02 -2.60
CA GLY A 13 -11.20 -8.67 -2.33
C GLY A 13 -12.25 -8.19 -3.35
N GLY A 14 -12.03 -8.47 -4.64
CA GLY A 14 -12.99 -8.19 -5.70
C GLY A 14 -14.29 -8.99 -5.61
N GLN A 15 -14.28 -10.12 -4.89
CA GLN A 15 -15.46 -10.92 -4.56
C GLN A 15 -16.07 -10.57 -3.18
N PHE A 16 -15.63 -9.48 -2.56
CA PHE A 16 -16.06 -9.05 -1.21
C PHE A 16 -15.77 -10.08 -0.10
N ARG A 17 -14.83 -10.99 -0.33
CA ARG A 17 -14.38 -12.03 0.61
C ARG A 17 -13.24 -11.52 1.50
N TYR A 18 -13.52 -10.42 2.21
CA TYR A 18 -12.51 -9.69 2.97
C TYR A 18 -11.84 -10.50 4.09
N PRO A 19 -12.57 -11.31 4.90
CA PRO A 19 -11.94 -12.15 5.91
C PRO A 19 -10.96 -13.15 5.32
N GLU A 20 -11.29 -13.77 4.19
CA GLU A 20 -10.40 -14.71 3.51
C GLU A 20 -9.20 -14.02 2.86
N ALA A 21 -9.41 -12.84 2.26
CA ALA A 21 -8.32 -12.04 1.70
C ALA A 21 -7.30 -11.66 2.78
N ALA A 22 -7.77 -11.15 3.92
CA ALA A 22 -6.92 -10.77 5.05
C ALA A 22 -6.16 -11.97 5.64
N LYS A 23 -6.85 -13.10 5.80
CA LYS A 23 -6.23 -14.35 6.27
C LYS A 23 -5.13 -14.82 5.32
N LEU A 24 -5.40 -14.83 4.01
CA LEU A 24 -4.41 -15.24 3.00
C LEU A 24 -3.21 -14.28 2.99
N ALA A 25 -3.46 -12.98 3.08
CA ALA A 25 -2.42 -11.96 3.17
C ALA A 25 -1.48 -12.20 4.37
N GLN A 26 -2.04 -12.36 5.57
CA GLN A 26 -1.27 -12.65 6.79
C GLN A 26 -0.45 -13.95 6.65
N GLN A 27 -1.06 -15.00 6.11
CA GLN A 27 -0.38 -16.28 5.89
C GLN A 27 0.76 -16.18 4.89
N ALA A 28 0.58 -15.43 3.80
CA ALA A 28 1.61 -15.20 2.80
C ALA A 28 2.78 -14.41 3.38
N MET A 29 2.51 -13.32 4.12
CA MET A 29 3.56 -12.54 4.78
C MET A 29 4.33 -13.38 5.80
N ALA A 30 3.62 -14.10 6.67
CA ALA A 30 4.25 -14.96 7.67
C ALA A 30 5.08 -16.11 7.06
N CYS A 31 4.67 -16.61 5.89
CA CYS A 31 5.43 -17.61 5.15
C CYS A 31 6.77 -17.05 4.68
N LEU A 32 6.75 -15.88 4.02
CA LEU A 32 7.97 -15.23 3.53
C LEU A 32 8.90 -14.83 4.68
N ASP A 33 8.34 -14.27 5.78
CA ASP A 33 9.10 -13.93 6.98
C ASP A 33 9.80 -15.16 7.59
N ARG A 34 9.09 -16.29 7.69
CA ARG A 34 9.67 -17.55 8.20
C ARG A 34 10.84 -18.02 7.35
N HIS A 35 10.76 -17.82 6.03
CA HIS A 35 11.80 -18.21 5.10
C HIS A 35 12.87 -17.11 4.88
N GLN A 36 12.78 -16.00 5.61
CA GLN A 36 13.66 -14.83 5.47
C GLN A 36 13.73 -14.32 4.02
N VAL A 37 12.62 -14.48 3.30
CA VAL A 37 12.46 -13.96 1.95
C VAL A 37 11.87 -12.57 2.06
N GLU A 38 12.48 -11.61 1.37
CA GLU A 38 11.96 -10.25 1.30
C GLU A 38 10.54 -10.25 0.72
N ILE A 39 9.62 -9.56 1.39
CA ILE A 39 8.23 -9.50 0.93
C ILE A 39 8.13 -8.50 -0.23
N PRO A 40 7.62 -8.92 -1.41
CA PRO A 40 7.44 -8.01 -2.52
C PRO A 40 6.51 -6.84 -2.17
N LEU A 41 6.83 -5.67 -2.71
CA LEU A 41 6.09 -4.43 -2.48
C LEU A 41 4.59 -4.56 -2.80
N ALA A 42 4.25 -5.18 -3.94
CA ALA A 42 2.88 -5.44 -4.35
C ALA A 42 2.11 -6.31 -3.34
N LEU A 43 2.78 -7.30 -2.71
CA LEU A 43 2.18 -8.14 -1.68
C LEU A 43 1.92 -7.36 -0.39
N LEU A 44 2.88 -6.53 0.05
CA LEU A 44 2.69 -5.66 1.23
C LEU A 44 1.51 -4.70 1.03
N ARG A 45 1.36 -4.15 -0.18
CA ARG A 45 0.24 -3.28 -0.54
C ARG A 45 -1.11 -4.00 -0.38
N VAL A 46 -1.31 -5.12 -1.07
CA VAL A 46 -2.59 -5.82 -1.06
C VAL A 46 -2.88 -6.45 0.31
N ALA A 47 -1.84 -6.81 1.07
CA ALA A 47 -1.98 -7.31 2.42
C ALA A 47 -2.49 -6.22 3.37
N GLY A 48 -1.90 -5.02 3.28
CA GLY A 48 -2.37 -3.85 4.03
C GLY A 48 -3.82 -3.52 3.71
N GLU A 49 -4.18 -3.51 2.42
CA GLU A 49 -5.55 -3.27 1.97
C GLU A 49 -6.54 -4.27 2.56
N ALA A 50 -6.23 -5.56 2.43
CA ALA A 50 -7.08 -6.62 2.93
C ALA A 50 -7.29 -6.52 4.46
N CYS A 51 -6.23 -6.18 5.21
CA CYS A 51 -6.31 -5.99 6.65
C CYS A 51 -7.15 -4.77 7.05
N VAL A 52 -7.05 -3.66 6.31
CA VAL A 52 -7.93 -2.49 6.51
C VAL A 52 -9.39 -2.84 6.33
N GLN A 53 -9.74 -3.63 5.30
CA GLN A 53 -11.13 -4.01 5.01
C GLN A 53 -11.80 -4.81 6.15
N VAL A 54 -11.01 -5.47 6.99
CA VAL A 54 -11.52 -6.23 8.15
C VAL A 54 -11.28 -5.51 9.48
N GLY A 55 -10.76 -4.28 9.46
CA GLY A 55 -10.46 -3.50 10.67
C GLY A 55 -9.20 -3.93 11.43
N ASP A 56 -8.36 -4.78 10.84
CA ASP A 56 -7.06 -5.16 11.42
C ASP A 56 -6.02 -4.07 11.14
N THR A 57 -6.17 -2.95 11.85
CA THR A 57 -5.31 -1.78 11.70
C THR A 57 -3.84 -2.01 12.10
N PRO A 58 -3.50 -2.82 13.12
CA PRO A 58 -2.10 -3.09 13.46
C PRO A 58 -1.36 -3.82 12.35
N THR A 59 -1.94 -4.90 11.80
CA THR A 59 -1.30 -5.66 10.71
C THR A 59 -1.19 -4.80 9.45
N ALA A 60 -2.23 -4.03 9.13
CA ALA A 60 -2.20 -3.12 7.99
C ALA A 60 -1.06 -2.10 8.12
N ARG A 61 -0.94 -1.44 9.27
CA ARG A 61 0.11 -0.45 9.54
C ARG A 61 1.50 -1.08 9.41
N GLY A 62 1.70 -2.28 9.96
CA GLY A 62 2.96 -3.00 9.83
C GLY A 62 3.32 -3.33 8.37
N ALA A 63 2.34 -3.76 7.56
CA ALA A 63 2.56 -4.01 6.13
C ALA A 63 2.96 -2.73 5.38
N TYR A 64 2.27 -1.61 5.63
CA TYR A 64 2.56 -0.33 4.98
C TYR A 64 3.92 0.25 5.41
N GLN A 65 4.28 0.16 6.69
CA GLN A 65 5.60 0.60 7.17
C GLN A 65 6.74 -0.16 6.49
N ARG A 66 6.60 -1.48 6.34
CA ARG A 66 7.58 -2.30 5.60
C ARG A 66 7.63 -1.91 4.12
N ALA A 67 6.48 -1.59 3.53
CA ALA A 67 6.42 -1.19 2.13
C ALA A 67 7.13 0.16 1.88
N LEU A 68 6.96 1.12 2.80
CA LEU A 68 7.67 2.41 2.75
C LEU A 68 9.19 2.22 2.87
N GLY A 69 9.65 1.41 3.84
CA GLY A 69 11.08 1.09 3.95
C GLY A 69 11.63 0.46 2.66
N ARG A 70 10.83 -0.39 2.00
CA ARG A 70 11.23 -0.97 0.72
C ARG A 70 11.31 0.04 -0.41
N LEU A 71 10.41 1.03 -0.46
CA LEU A 71 10.48 2.13 -1.43
C LEU A 71 11.78 2.94 -1.24
N ASP A 72 12.13 3.27 0.00
CA ASP A 72 13.34 4.01 0.32
C ASP A 72 14.60 3.24 -0.12
N ASP A 73 14.61 1.92 0.09
CA ASP A 73 15.70 1.04 -0.37
C ASP A 73 15.81 1.02 -1.90
N LEU A 74 14.68 0.89 -2.61
CA LEU A 74 14.65 0.90 -4.08
C LEU A 74 15.18 2.23 -4.62
N GLN A 75 14.75 3.35 -4.05
CA GLN A 75 15.22 4.69 -4.45
C GLN A 75 16.72 4.85 -4.21
N THR A 76 17.23 4.39 -3.05
CA THR A 76 18.66 4.42 -2.72
C THR A 76 19.49 3.56 -3.69
N GLN A 77 18.91 2.48 -4.19
CA GLN A 77 19.51 1.60 -5.21
C GLN A 77 19.37 2.14 -6.64
N GLY A 78 18.76 3.32 -6.83
CA GLY A 78 18.51 3.90 -8.15
C GLY A 78 17.45 3.17 -8.97
N GLN A 79 16.61 2.36 -8.32
CA GLN A 79 15.51 1.63 -8.95
C GLN A 79 14.24 2.45 -8.85
N THR A 80 13.52 2.55 -9.97
CA THR A 80 12.22 3.21 -10.01
C THR A 80 11.13 2.18 -9.64
N PRO A 81 10.43 2.36 -8.50
CA PRO A 81 9.30 1.50 -8.16
C PRO A 81 8.14 1.68 -9.16
N ASP A 82 7.23 0.71 -9.20
CA ASP A 82 6.00 0.85 -9.97
C ASP A 82 5.22 2.09 -9.52
N THR A 83 4.77 2.90 -10.48
CA THR A 83 4.14 4.20 -10.22
C THR A 83 2.86 4.07 -9.40
N GLU A 84 2.02 3.07 -9.70
CA GLU A 84 0.74 2.89 -9.02
C GLU A 84 0.96 2.45 -7.58
N ASP A 85 1.81 1.43 -7.38
CA ASP A 85 2.12 0.94 -6.03
C ASP A 85 2.81 2.02 -5.18
N HIS A 86 3.74 2.78 -5.77
CA HIS A 86 4.44 3.87 -5.07
C HIS A 86 3.47 4.97 -4.63
N ALA A 87 2.65 5.49 -5.55
CA ALA A 87 1.69 6.54 -5.23
C ALA A 87 0.63 6.06 -4.23
N TYR A 88 0.19 4.81 -4.34
CA TYR A 88 -0.74 4.22 -3.39
C TYR A 88 -0.16 4.21 -1.97
N LEU A 89 1.08 3.74 -1.82
CA LEU A 89 1.75 3.65 -0.52
C LEU A 89 1.98 5.03 0.11
N LEU A 90 2.38 6.02 -0.69
CA LEU A 90 2.47 7.42 -0.25
C LEU A 90 1.11 7.94 0.24
N ALA A 91 0.04 7.65 -0.50
CA ALA A 91 -1.31 8.09 -0.11
C ALA A 91 -1.81 7.42 1.17
N VAL A 92 -1.57 6.12 1.33
CA VAL A 92 -1.86 5.42 2.59
C VAL A 92 -1.05 6.00 3.75
N HIS A 93 0.23 6.28 3.54
CA HIS A 93 1.07 6.86 4.58
C HIS A 93 0.55 8.23 5.01
N GLY A 94 0.18 9.08 4.05
CA GLY A 94 -0.47 10.35 4.34
C GLY A 94 -1.75 10.18 5.18
N ARG A 95 -2.61 9.22 4.83
CA ARG A 95 -3.82 8.93 5.63
C ARG A 95 -3.50 8.47 7.06
N LEU A 96 -2.45 7.68 7.25
CA LEU A 96 -1.99 7.27 8.58
C LEU A 96 -1.47 8.46 9.39
N LEU A 97 -0.68 9.36 8.76
CA LEU A 97 -0.19 10.58 9.41
C LEU A 97 -1.35 11.50 9.81
N ILE A 98 -2.40 11.64 9.00
CA ILE A 98 -3.61 12.37 9.38
C ILE A 98 -4.25 11.75 10.64
N GLN A 99 -4.38 10.43 10.68
CA GLN A 99 -4.93 9.72 11.86
C GLN A 99 -4.06 9.90 13.11
N ASP A 100 -2.75 10.00 12.93
CA ASP A 100 -1.78 10.19 13.99
C ASP A 100 -1.65 11.67 14.42
N GLY A 101 -2.41 12.59 13.79
CA GLY A 101 -2.44 14.01 14.12
C GLY A 101 -1.31 14.83 13.49
N GLU A 102 -0.72 14.33 12.41
CA GLU A 102 0.39 14.96 11.67
C GLU A 102 -0.01 15.39 10.24
N PRO A 103 -1.03 16.28 10.07
CA PRO A 103 -1.57 16.66 8.77
C PRO A 103 -0.57 17.38 7.85
N ASP A 104 0.34 18.18 8.40
CA ASP A 104 1.34 18.91 7.61
C ASP A 104 2.29 17.94 6.90
N ARG A 105 2.78 16.93 7.62
CA ARG A 105 3.61 15.86 7.04
C ARG A 105 2.80 15.00 6.08
N ALA A 106 1.53 14.74 6.37
CA ALA A 106 0.67 13.99 5.45
C ALA A 106 0.54 14.67 4.09
N LEU A 107 0.42 16.00 4.07
CA LEU A 107 0.29 16.77 2.84
C LEU A 107 1.51 16.58 1.92
N GLU A 108 2.72 16.51 2.47
CA GLU A 108 3.95 16.28 1.69
C GLU A 108 3.88 14.96 0.90
N PHE A 109 3.46 13.87 1.54
CA PHE A 109 3.35 12.56 0.88
C PHE A 109 2.18 12.49 -0.10
N LEU A 110 1.06 13.13 0.22
CA LEU A 110 -0.10 13.17 -0.68
C LEU A 110 0.17 14.02 -1.94
N GLU A 111 0.92 15.10 -1.80
CA GLU A 111 1.39 15.91 -2.93
C GLU A 111 2.34 15.11 -3.84
N GLN A 112 3.26 14.31 -3.27
CA GLN A 112 4.11 13.41 -4.05
C GLN A 112 3.29 12.36 -4.80
N ALA A 113 2.33 11.72 -4.12
CA ALA A 113 1.42 10.77 -4.76
C ALA A 113 0.64 11.42 -5.91
N LYS A 114 0.14 12.65 -5.71
CA LYS A 114 -0.56 13.44 -6.74
C LYS A 114 0.33 13.65 -7.97
N GLN A 115 1.57 14.07 -7.75
CA GLN A 115 2.52 14.32 -8.85
C GLN A 115 2.80 13.04 -9.66
N LEU A 116 3.06 11.91 -8.99
CA LEU A 116 3.29 10.63 -9.65
C LEU A 116 2.10 10.24 -10.55
N LEU A 117 0.88 10.35 -10.04
CA LEU A 117 -0.34 9.93 -10.74
C LEU A 117 -0.77 10.90 -11.85
N SER A 118 -0.29 12.15 -11.83
CA SER A 118 -0.60 13.15 -12.85
C SER A 118 0.04 12.88 -14.22
N THR A 119 1.03 11.97 -14.27
CA THR A 119 1.84 11.70 -15.45
C THR A 119 1.13 10.88 -16.53
N ASP A 120 0.09 10.12 -16.17
CA ASP A 120 -0.58 9.20 -17.09
C ASP A 120 -2.10 9.16 -16.85
N GLN A 121 -2.89 9.22 -17.93
CA GLN A 121 -4.35 9.15 -17.85
C GLN A 121 -4.89 7.85 -17.25
N ARG A 122 -4.11 6.76 -17.30
CA ARG A 122 -4.49 5.46 -16.71
C ARG A 122 -4.76 5.56 -15.21
N PHE A 123 -4.10 6.48 -14.51
CA PHE A 123 -4.20 6.66 -13.06
C PHE A 123 -5.22 7.71 -12.62
N ARG A 124 -6.16 8.09 -13.50
CA ARG A 124 -7.14 9.15 -13.23
C ARG A 124 -7.94 8.91 -11.96
N ARG A 125 -8.31 7.64 -11.71
CA ARG A 125 -9.10 7.25 -10.53
C ARG A 125 -8.31 7.47 -9.26
N GLU A 126 -7.10 6.93 -9.20
CA GLU A 126 -6.18 7.02 -8.07
C GLU A 126 -5.82 8.47 -7.80
N HIS A 127 -5.55 9.25 -8.86
CA HIS A 127 -5.30 10.69 -8.76
C HIS A 127 -6.49 11.43 -8.11
N SER A 128 -7.72 11.08 -8.48
CA SER A 128 -8.93 11.68 -7.90
C SER A 128 -9.12 11.32 -6.43
N ILE A 129 -8.74 10.11 -6.03
CA ILE A 129 -8.76 9.67 -4.63
C ILE A 129 -7.78 10.51 -3.81
N VAL A 130 -6.54 10.68 -4.29
CA VAL A 130 -5.50 11.48 -3.61
C VAL A 130 -5.94 12.94 -3.47
N LEU A 131 -6.52 13.54 -4.50
CA LEU A 131 -7.08 14.90 -4.41
C LEU A 131 -8.17 15.01 -3.35
N GLY A 132 -9.02 13.98 -3.24
CA GLY A 132 -10.03 13.89 -2.18
C GLY A 132 -9.43 13.78 -0.78
N ASP A 133 -8.30 13.08 -0.64
CA ASP A 133 -7.57 12.99 0.63
C ASP A 133 -6.94 14.34 1.01
N ILE A 134 -6.31 15.04 0.05
CA ILE A 134 -5.75 16.39 0.25
C ILE A 134 -6.83 17.38 0.68
N ALA A 135 -8.01 17.35 0.04
CA ALA A 135 -9.11 18.27 0.34
C ALA A 135 -9.75 18.05 1.74
N ARG A 136 -9.43 16.96 2.44
CA ARG A 136 -9.94 16.66 3.78
C ARG A 136 -8.96 17.03 4.90
N ILE A 137 -7.77 17.51 4.56
CA ILE A 137 -6.81 18.11 5.51
C ILE A 137 -7.29 19.51 5.88
#